data_AF-A0A2A5SFN3-F1
#
_entry.id   AF-A0A2A5SFN3-F1
#
_cell.length_a   1.000
_cell.length_b   1.000
_cell.length_c   1.000
_cell.angle_alpha   90.00
_cell.angle_beta   90.00
_cell.angle_gamma   90.00
#
_symmetry.space_group_name_H-M   'P 1'
#
loop_
_entity.id
_entity.type
_entity.pdbx_description
1 polymer ?
#
loop_
_entity_poly.entity_id
_entity_poly.type
_entity_poly.pdbx_seq_one_letter_code
_entity_poly.pdbx_strand_id
1 'polypeptide(L)'
;MIYPTIYITGSGGDISSIEPLVTRLLPMEKAGQKPLVLLANIKKNYELKVQGQISKDAQYPMIEFGTVAKTDSGALFSAGLQKAVSYLVDHYQVPWINLVGYSSGGTGAVYYMIDTAEKSSFPPVNKYFSLEGEYNDVTNLVTGEGLTDVLENGPLIKTAMYNYIADNYTKISSKTQMMFLEGDFDTEKQTDSAIPWADSFSIYHLFKKNGNEIAITLYPTKYRHSKDPTNPVVAKYVKNFLYGTP
;
A
#
# COMPACT_ATOMS: atom_id res chain seq x y z
N MET A 1 9.75 -20.66 -7.64
CA MET A 1 9.61 -19.28 -8.12
C MET A 1 8.20 -18.82 -7.79
N ILE A 2 8.04 -17.62 -7.24
CA ILE A 2 6.74 -17.03 -6.88
C ILE A 2 6.69 -15.55 -7.27
N TYR A 3 5.48 -15.03 -7.42
CA TYR A 3 5.15 -13.65 -7.77
C TYR A 3 4.16 -13.09 -6.74
N PRO A 4 4.62 -12.80 -5.51
CA PRO A 4 3.74 -12.53 -4.39
C PRO A 4 3.08 -11.16 -4.49
N THR A 5 1.88 -11.07 -3.93
CA THR A 5 1.24 -9.78 -3.61
C THR A 5 1.24 -9.60 -2.10
N ILE A 6 1.82 -8.51 -1.62
CA ILE A 6 1.91 -8.19 -0.20
C ILE A 6 0.85 -7.15 0.16
N TYR A 7 -0.06 -7.54 1.04
CA TYR A 7 -1.11 -6.71 1.61
C TYR A 7 -0.62 -6.17 2.96
N ILE A 8 -0.54 -4.85 3.10
CA ILE A 8 0.11 -4.14 4.20
C ILE A 8 -0.98 -3.48 5.06
N THR A 9 -0.93 -3.72 6.37
CA THR A 9 -1.87 -3.17 7.35
C THR A 9 -1.84 -1.64 7.42
N GLY A 10 -2.94 -1.06 7.92
CA GLY A 10 -2.96 0.35 8.34
C GLY A 10 -2.27 0.59 9.67
N SER A 11 -2.45 1.79 10.23
CA SER A 11 -1.65 2.28 11.36
C SER A 11 -1.70 1.40 12.61
N GLY A 12 -2.75 0.59 12.78
CA GLY A 12 -2.93 -0.32 13.91
C GLY A 12 -1.86 -1.43 13.98
N GLY A 13 -1.23 -1.77 12.86
CA GLY A 13 -0.15 -2.77 12.76
C GLY A 13 -0.58 -4.23 12.85
N ASP A 14 -1.88 -4.49 13.08
CA ASP A 14 -2.47 -5.81 13.17
C ASP A 14 -3.17 -6.21 11.85
N ILE A 15 -2.96 -7.46 11.43
CA ILE A 15 -3.45 -8.00 10.16
C ILE A 15 -4.98 -8.11 10.08
N SER A 16 -5.69 -8.13 11.20
CA SER A 16 -7.16 -8.13 11.22
C SER A 16 -7.78 -6.93 10.49
N SER A 17 -7.00 -5.84 10.30
CA SER A 17 -7.42 -4.68 9.50
C SER A 17 -7.56 -5.00 8.01
N ILE A 18 -6.78 -5.94 7.47
CA ILE A 18 -6.74 -6.27 6.03
C ILE A 18 -7.21 -7.70 5.73
N GLU A 19 -7.28 -8.58 6.74
CA GLU A 19 -7.75 -9.97 6.60
C GLU A 19 -9.11 -10.08 5.89
N PRO A 20 -10.11 -9.20 6.11
CA PRO A 20 -11.36 -9.25 5.36
C PRO A 20 -11.17 -9.04 3.84
N LEU A 21 -10.26 -8.16 3.43
CA LEU A 21 -9.95 -7.92 2.02
C LEU A 21 -9.26 -9.14 1.43
N VAL A 22 -8.22 -9.64 2.09
CA VAL A 22 -7.45 -10.81 1.63
C VAL A 22 -8.36 -12.03 1.53
N THR A 23 -9.19 -12.29 2.54
CA THR A 23 -10.16 -13.40 2.54
C THR A 23 -11.10 -13.36 1.34
N ARG A 24 -11.55 -12.16 0.93
CA ARG A 24 -12.40 -12.01 -0.26
C ARG A 24 -11.66 -12.29 -1.56
N LEU A 25 -10.34 -12.09 -1.57
CA LEU A 25 -9.48 -12.33 -2.74
C LEU A 25 -8.98 -13.77 -2.80
N LEU A 26 -8.91 -14.51 -1.68
CA LEU A 26 -8.41 -15.89 -1.62
C LEU A 26 -8.96 -16.87 -2.66
N PRO A 27 -10.25 -16.83 -3.09
CA PRO A 27 -10.73 -17.70 -4.16
C PRO A 27 -10.00 -17.56 -5.51
N MET A 28 -9.17 -16.52 -5.66
CA MET A 28 -8.29 -16.33 -6.81
C MET A 28 -7.03 -17.21 -6.76
N GLU A 29 -6.65 -17.68 -5.57
CA GLU A 29 -5.59 -18.66 -5.42
C GLU A 29 -6.11 -20.07 -5.72
N LYS A 30 -5.20 -21.03 -5.84
CA LYS A 30 -5.61 -22.44 -5.92
C LYS A 30 -6.37 -22.81 -4.64
N ALA A 31 -7.46 -23.57 -4.82
CA ALA A 31 -8.33 -23.99 -3.73
C ALA A 31 -7.54 -24.58 -2.55
N GLY A 32 -7.74 -24.02 -1.36
CA GLY A 32 -7.08 -24.45 -0.13
C GLY A 32 -5.78 -23.72 0.24
N GLN A 33 -5.28 -22.80 -0.60
CA GLN A 33 -4.14 -21.96 -0.24
C GLN A 33 -4.57 -20.88 0.77
N LYS A 34 -3.83 -20.78 1.88
CA LYS A 34 -3.95 -19.73 2.89
C LYS A 34 -2.86 -18.68 2.67
N PRO A 35 -3.10 -17.41 3.06
CA PRO A 35 -2.06 -16.40 2.96
C PRO A 35 -0.91 -16.72 3.91
N LEU A 36 0.31 -16.35 3.52
CA LEU A 36 1.43 -16.31 4.44
C LEU A 36 1.35 -15.01 5.24
N VAL A 37 1.47 -15.08 6.56
CA VAL A 37 1.47 -13.90 7.42
C VAL A 37 2.89 -13.60 7.89
N LEU A 38 3.35 -12.37 7.67
CA LEU A 38 4.65 -11.86 8.06
C LEU A 38 4.48 -10.67 9.01
N LEU A 39 4.77 -10.87 10.29
CA LEU A 39 4.62 -9.84 11.32
C LEU A 39 6.00 -9.36 11.77
N ALA A 40 6.37 -8.14 11.40
CA ALA A 40 7.64 -7.54 11.81
C ALA A 40 7.45 -6.72 13.08
N ASN A 41 8.03 -7.15 14.19
CA ASN A 41 7.90 -6.43 15.45
C ASN A 41 8.81 -5.20 15.51
N ILE A 42 8.27 -4.03 15.15
CA ILE A 42 9.01 -2.76 15.11
C ILE A 42 9.56 -2.32 16.48
N LYS A 43 9.07 -2.90 17.59
CA LYS A 43 9.57 -2.64 18.96
C LYS A 43 10.64 -3.64 19.40
N LYS A 44 10.91 -4.67 18.61
CA LYS A 44 11.92 -5.70 18.87
C LYS A 44 12.86 -5.88 17.68
N ASN A 45 13.45 -4.77 17.22
CA ASN A 45 14.41 -4.76 16.12
C ASN A 45 13.90 -5.49 14.87
N TYR A 46 12.60 -5.35 14.57
CA TYR A 46 11.93 -5.96 13.42
C TYR A 46 12.03 -7.50 13.42
N GLU A 47 12.05 -8.13 14.60
CA GLU A 47 11.91 -9.58 14.74
C GLU A 47 10.70 -10.06 13.92
N LEU A 48 10.95 -10.96 12.97
CA LEU A 48 9.93 -11.41 12.02
C LEU A 48 9.29 -12.70 12.52
N LYS A 49 7.98 -12.63 12.81
CA LYS A 49 7.16 -13.82 13.04
C LYS A 49 6.48 -14.22 11.74
N VAL A 50 6.71 -15.47 11.33
CA VAL A 50 6.12 -16.06 10.13
C VAL A 50 5.02 -17.03 10.53
N GLN A 51 3.83 -16.91 9.93
CA GLN A 51 2.72 -17.83 10.17
C GLN A 51 2.15 -18.34 8.84
N GLY A 52 1.92 -19.65 8.77
CA GLY A 52 1.51 -20.31 7.53
C GLY A 52 2.70 -20.75 6.69
N GLN A 53 2.40 -21.20 5.47
CA GLN A 53 3.39 -21.68 4.51
C GLN A 53 2.87 -21.46 3.10
N ILE A 54 3.77 -21.13 2.17
CA ILE A 54 3.43 -21.06 0.75
C ILE A 54 3.50 -22.48 0.18
N SER A 55 2.42 -22.92 -0.48
CA SER A 55 2.42 -24.23 -1.13
C SER A 55 3.46 -24.28 -2.25
N LYS A 56 4.08 -25.45 -2.47
CA LYS A 56 5.10 -25.63 -3.51
C LYS A 56 4.60 -25.34 -4.93
N ASP A 57 3.29 -25.41 -5.14
CA ASP A 57 2.62 -25.19 -6.42
C ASP A 57 1.95 -23.81 -6.54
N ALA A 58 2.11 -22.94 -5.53
CA ALA A 58 1.66 -21.56 -5.57
C ALA A 58 2.55 -20.73 -6.49
N GLN A 59 1.93 -19.96 -7.39
CA GLN A 59 2.66 -19.02 -8.26
C GLN A 59 2.46 -17.56 -7.84
N TYR A 60 1.27 -17.20 -7.34
CA TYR A 60 0.92 -15.80 -7.01
C TYR A 60 0.51 -15.61 -5.55
N PRO A 61 1.25 -16.15 -4.58
CA PRO A 61 0.78 -16.22 -3.20
C PRO A 61 0.45 -14.84 -2.61
N MET A 62 -0.65 -14.81 -1.85
CA MET A 62 -1.02 -13.64 -1.04
C MET A 62 -0.25 -13.64 0.27
N ILE A 63 0.36 -12.50 0.59
CA ILE A 63 1.14 -12.29 1.81
C ILE A 63 0.48 -11.18 2.61
N GLU A 64 0.20 -11.41 3.89
CA GLU A 64 -0.26 -10.37 4.82
C GLU A 64 0.92 -9.87 5.63
N PHE A 65 1.09 -8.56 5.71
CA PHE A 65 2.19 -7.93 6.43
C PHE A 65 1.68 -6.93 7.46
N GLY A 66 2.17 -7.04 8.69
CA GLY A 66 1.86 -6.13 9.79
C GLY A 66 3.07 -5.79 10.66
N THR A 67 3.01 -4.65 11.34
CA THR A 67 4.09 -4.10 12.19
C THR A 67 4.01 -4.52 13.65
N VAL A 68 2.99 -5.30 14.05
CA VAL A 68 2.66 -5.74 15.42
C VAL A 68 2.25 -4.60 16.36
N ALA A 69 2.98 -3.49 16.37
CA ALA A 69 2.68 -2.29 17.14
C ALA A 69 2.17 -1.17 16.23
N LYS A 70 1.32 -0.31 16.80
CA LYS A 70 0.77 0.87 16.12
C LYS A 70 1.89 1.78 15.62
N THR A 71 1.81 2.19 14.37
CA THR A 71 2.67 3.23 13.79
C THR A 71 2.03 3.79 12.51
N ASP A 72 2.26 5.06 12.25
CA ASP A 72 2.02 5.79 11.00
C ASP A 72 3.34 6.08 10.24
N SER A 73 4.48 5.67 10.80
CA SER A 73 5.79 6.00 10.27
C SER A 73 6.11 5.17 9.04
N GLY A 74 6.18 5.83 7.87
CA GLY A 74 6.65 5.21 6.63
C GLY A 74 8.01 4.52 6.78
N ALA A 75 8.93 5.10 7.56
CA ALA A 75 10.25 4.52 7.82
C ALA A 75 10.18 3.21 8.63
N LEU A 76 9.31 3.13 9.65
CA LEU A 76 9.14 1.90 10.44
C LEU A 76 8.46 0.81 9.61
N PHE A 77 7.46 1.16 8.80
CA PHE A 77 6.86 0.21 7.85
C PHE A 77 7.90 -0.28 6.83
N SER A 78 8.66 0.62 6.20
CA SER A 78 9.68 0.27 5.19
C SER A 78 10.72 -0.70 5.73
N ALA A 79 11.26 -0.44 6.94
CA ALA A 79 12.24 -1.32 7.56
C ALA A 79 11.65 -2.71 7.90
N GLY A 80 10.40 -2.76 8.38
CA GLY A 80 9.71 -4.03 8.60
C GLY A 80 9.43 -4.79 7.30
N LEU A 81 9.01 -4.08 6.26
CA LEU A 81 8.71 -4.66 4.95
C LEU A 81 10.00 -5.16 4.27
N GLN A 82 11.13 -4.49 4.47
CA GLN A 82 12.45 -5.01 4.07
C GLN A 82 12.74 -6.36 4.73
N LYS A 83 12.47 -6.56 6.03
CA LYS A 83 12.61 -7.88 6.67
C LYS A 83 11.69 -8.93 6.08
N ALA A 84 10.44 -8.58 5.84
CA ALA A 84 9.46 -9.49 5.23
C ALA A 84 9.88 -9.89 3.81
N VAL A 85 10.31 -8.96 2.98
CA VAL A 85 10.75 -9.26 1.61
C VAL A 85 12.06 -10.03 1.61
N SER A 86 13.02 -9.72 2.48
CA SER A 86 14.24 -10.53 2.66
C SER A 86 13.90 -11.99 2.97
N TYR A 87 12.96 -12.24 3.88
CA TYR A 87 12.49 -13.61 4.14
C TYR A 87 11.93 -14.28 2.86
N LEU A 88 11.17 -13.55 2.04
CA LEU A 88 10.66 -14.10 0.78
C LEU A 88 11.78 -14.44 -0.22
N VAL A 89 12.78 -13.56 -0.41
CA VAL A 89 13.89 -13.85 -1.35
C VAL A 89 14.84 -14.93 -0.84
N ASP A 90 15.01 -15.06 0.48
CA ASP A 90 15.86 -16.10 1.08
C ASP A 90 15.25 -17.50 0.93
N HIS A 91 13.91 -17.59 0.91
CA HIS A 91 13.18 -18.86 0.85
C HIS A 91 12.65 -19.20 -0.55
N TYR A 92 12.51 -18.21 -1.43
CA TYR A 92 11.90 -18.39 -2.74
C TYR A 92 12.63 -17.54 -3.80
N GLN A 93 12.59 -18.00 -5.05
CA GLN A 93 12.95 -17.14 -6.17
C GLN A 93 11.80 -16.15 -6.43
N VAL A 94 12.03 -14.86 -6.17
CA VAL A 94 11.05 -13.78 -6.31
C VAL A 94 11.51 -12.80 -7.41
N PRO A 95 11.02 -12.92 -8.65
CA PRO A 95 11.43 -12.02 -9.73
C PRO A 95 10.89 -10.59 -9.60
N TRP A 96 9.70 -10.44 -9.01
CA TRP A 96 9.04 -9.17 -8.72
C TRP A 96 7.96 -9.36 -7.65
N ILE A 97 7.50 -8.27 -7.06
CA ILE A 97 6.39 -8.26 -6.09
C ILE A 97 5.31 -7.24 -6.48
N ASN A 98 4.09 -7.45 -6.01
CA ASN A 98 3.06 -6.41 -5.96
C ASN A 98 2.85 -5.96 -4.51
N LEU A 99 2.45 -4.71 -4.33
CA LEU A 99 2.14 -4.13 -3.02
C LEU A 99 0.71 -3.59 -3.00
N VAL A 100 -0.02 -3.88 -1.92
CA VAL A 100 -1.32 -3.28 -1.60
C VAL A 100 -1.19 -2.64 -0.22
N GLY A 101 -1.14 -1.31 -0.17
CA GLY A 101 -0.97 -0.56 1.08
C GLY A 101 -2.27 0.06 1.54
N TYR A 102 -2.73 -0.29 2.74
CA TYR A 102 -3.91 0.32 3.37
C TYR A 102 -3.50 1.43 4.34
N SER A 103 -4.12 2.62 4.28
CA SER A 103 -3.87 3.70 5.24
C SER A 103 -2.38 4.04 5.33
N SER A 104 -1.81 4.15 6.53
CA SER A 104 -0.36 4.39 6.72
C SER A 104 0.54 3.25 6.16
N GLY A 105 -0.02 2.06 5.91
CA GLY A 105 0.64 1.01 5.16
C GLY A 105 0.91 1.39 3.69
N GLY A 106 0.08 2.27 3.13
CA GLY A 106 0.32 2.97 1.87
C GLY A 106 1.61 3.78 1.91
N THR A 107 1.79 4.63 2.92
CA THR A 107 3.05 5.37 3.16
C THR A 107 4.23 4.40 3.24
N GLY A 108 4.06 3.34 4.01
CA GLY A 108 5.06 2.30 4.21
C GLY A 108 5.53 1.65 2.92
N ALA A 109 4.60 1.34 2.01
CA ALA A 109 4.89 0.79 0.70
C ALA A 109 5.70 1.76 -0.18
N VAL A 110 5.36 3.05 -0.17
CA VAL A 110 6.09 4.09 -0.92
C VAL A 110 7.50 4.25 -0.39
N TYR A 111 7.66 4.33 0.94
CA TYR A 111 8.97 4.41 1.58
C TYR A 111 9.81 3.17 1.28
N TYR A 112 9.21 1.98 1.32
CA TYR A 112 9.90 0.75 0.93
C TYR A 112 10.41 0.80 -0.50
N MET A 113 9.57 1.23 -1.46
CA MET A 113 9.99 1.37 -2.85
C MET A 113 11.16 2.35 -3.00
N ILE A 114 11.15 3.46 -2.27
CA ILE A 114 12.26 4.43 -2.24
C ILE A 114 13.52 3.82 -1.62
N ASP A 115 13.41 3.22 -0.45
CA ASP A 115 14.54 2.72 0.36
C ASP A 115 15.21 1.48 -0.25
N THR A 116 14.54 0.81 -1.18
CA THR A 116 15.03 -0.42 -1.83
C THR A 116 15.32 -0.29 -3.32
N ALA A 117 14.97 0.84 -3.95
CA ALA A 117 15.13 1.07 -5.39
C ALA A 117 16.52 0.73 -5.94
N GLU A 118 17.58 1.06 -5.20
CA GLU A 118 18.98 0.88 -5.61
C GLU A 118 19.61 -0.39 -5.02
N LYS A 119 18.85 -1.20 -4.28
CA LYS A 119 19.35 -2.39 -3.59
C LYS A 119 18.97 -3.65 -4.37
N SER A 120 19.91 -4.21 -5.14
CA SER A 120 19.70 -5.39 -5.98
C SER A 120 19.29 -6.68 -5.23
N SER A 121 19.41 -6.70 -3.90
CA SER A 121 18.91 -7.79 -3.06
C SER A 121 17.38 -7.81 -2.93
N PHE A 122 16.71 -6.73 -3.33
CA PHE A 122 15.25 -6.65 -3.30
C PHE A 122 14.68 -6.77 -4.72
N PRO A 123 13.59 -7.53 -4.89
CA PRO A 123 12.91 -7.64 -6.17
C PRO A 123 12.25 -6.30 -6.54
N PRO A 124 12.14 -5.97 -7.84
CA PRO A 124 11.40 -4.80 -8.29
C PRO A 124 9.92 -4.92 -7.93
N VAL A 125 9.29 -3.77 -7.68
CA VAL A 125 7.82 -3.68 -7.53
C VAL A 125 7.20 -3.54 -8.92
N ASN A 126 6.28 -4.44 -9.26
CA ASN A 126 5.57 -4.45 -10.53
C ASN A 126 4.30 -3.58 -10.48
N LYS A 127 3.46 -3.81 -9.46
CA LYS A 127 2.23 -3.04 -9.23
C LYS A 127 2.14 -2.55 -7.79
N TYR A 128 1.62 -1.34 -7.64
CA TYR A 128 1.31 -0.74 -6.34
C TYR A 128 -0.14 -0.26 -6.30
N PHE A 129 -0.91 -0.76 -5.35
CA PHE A 129 -2.28 -0.33 -5.07
C PHE A 129 -2.31 0.39 -3.72
N SER A 130 -2.66 1.67 -3.74
CA SER A 130 -2.93 2.47 -2.54
C SER A 130 -4.41 2.39 -2.24
N LEU A 131 -4.77 1.81 -1.08
CA LEU A 131 -6.12 1.81 -0.54
C LEU A 131 -6.19 2.83 0.59
N GLU A 132 -6.88 3.94 0.37
CA GLU A 132 -7.06 5.00 1.37
C GLU A 132 -5.73 5.44 2.00
N GLY A 133 -4.70 5.62 1.17
CA GLY A 133 -3.33 5.80 1.63
C GLY A 133 -3.08 7.17 2.27
N GLU A 134 -2.15 7.23 3.22
CA GLU A 134 -1.74 8.45 3.91
C GLU A 134 -0.35 8.88 3.43
N TYR A 135 -0.17 10.10 2.95
CA TYR A 135 1.10 10.56 2.36
C TYR A 135 1.52 11.95 2.83
N ASN A 136 0.65 12.68 3.52
CA ASN A 136 0.94 14.01 4.03
C ASN A 136 0.46 14.22 5.48
N ASP A 137 0.41 13.15 6.29
CA ASP A 137 0.09 13.21 7.74
C ASP A 137 -1.31 13.79 8.03
N VAL A 138 -2.31 13.29 7.31
CA VAL A 138 -3.74 13.65 7.40
C VAL A 138 -3.99 15.15 7.16
N THR A 139 -3.18 15.76 6.30
CA THR A 139 -3.25 17.21 6.05
C THR A 139 -4.44 17.55 5.14
N ASN A 140 -5.27 18.50 5.59
CA ASN A 140 -6.41 19.01 4.83
C ASN A 140 -6.00 20.07 3.81
N LEU A 141 -6.89 20.34 2.85
CA LEU A 141 -6.79 21.52 1.99
C LEU A 141 -6.74 22.80 2.83
N VAL A 142 -5.94 23.76 2.39
CA VAL A 142 -5.94 25.12 2.95
C VAL A 142 -6.82 26.08 2.14
N THR A 143 -7.16 27.24 2.70
CA THR A 143 -7.99 28.22 2.00
C THR A 143 -7.39 28.63 0.66
N GLY A 144 -8.16 28.47 -0.41
CA GLY A 144 -7.73 28.78 -1.78
C GLY A 144 -7.08 27.60 -2.53
N GLU A 145 -6.92 26.45 -1.88
CA GLU A 145 -6.44 25.20 -2.50
C GLU A 145 -7.61 24.25 -2.75
N GLY A 146 -7.70 23.71 -3.96
CA GLY A 146 -8.62 22.64 -4.33
C GLY A 146 -7.90 21.32 -4.57
N LEU A 147 -8.67 20.23 -4.66
CA LEU A 147 -8.11 18.91 -5.00
C LEU A 147 -7.40 18.91 -6.35
N THR A 148 -7.88 19.69 -7.34
CA THR A 148 -7.20 19.85 -8.63
C THR A 148 -5.79 20.42 -8.47
N ASP A 149 -5.60 21.42 -7.60
CA ASP A 149 -4.28 22.00 -7.33
C ASP A 149 -3.32 20.95 -6.75
N VAL A 150 -3.81 20.13 -5.81
CA VAL A 150 -3.05 19.02 -5.20
C VAL A 150 -2.66 17.98 -6.25
N LEU A 151 -3.57 17.61 -7.15
CA LEU A 151 -3.32 16.62 -8.19
C LEU A 151 -2.32 17.10 -9.25
N GLU A 152 -2.26 18.40 -9.51
CA GLU A 152 -1.36 18.99 -10.49
C GLU A 152 0.01 19.33 -9.91
N ASN A 153 0.06 19.88 -8.70
CA ASN A 153 1.24 20.54 -8.14
C ASN A 153 1.67 20.00 -6.76
N GLY A 154 0.85 19.13 -6.15
CA GLY A 154 1.00 18.69 -4.77
C GLY A 154 0.41 19.69 -3.77
N PRO A 155 0.36 19.30 -2.49
CA PRO A 155 -0.23 20.12 -1.45
C PRO A 155 0.64 21.35 -1.11
N LEU A 156 -0.01 22.44 -0.71
CA LEU A 156 0.65 23.67 -0.23
C LEU A 156 1.36 23.44 1.10
N ILE A 157 0.70 22.72 2.02
CA ILE A 157 1.31 22.28 3.28
C ILE A 157 1.99 20.94 3.05
N LYS A 158 3.30 20.90 3.30
CA LYS A 158 4.15 19.73 3.03
C LYS A 158 4.78 19.25 4.32
N THR A 159 4.32 18.13 4.83
CA THR A 159 4.84 17.54 6.07
C THR A 159 6.18 16.84 5.82
N ALA A 160 6.84 16.43 6.90
CA ALA A 160 8.07 15.63 6.78
C ALA A 160 7.83 14.31 6.03
N MET A 161 6.63 13.74 6.18
CA MET A 161 6.21 12.54 5.46
C MET A 161 6.21 12.79 3.95
N TYR A 162 5.50 13.82 3.52
CA TYR A 162 5.43 14.20 2.11
C TYR A 162 6.80 14.58 1.54
N ASN A 163 7.58 15.40 2.27
CA ASN A 163 8.87 15.87 1.76
C ASN A 163 9.85 14.72 1.53
N TYR A 164 9.87 13.70 2.39
CA TYR A 164 10.69 12.52 2.14
C TYR A 164 10.32 11.84 0.81
N ILE A 165 9.02 11.72 0.50
CA ILE A 165 8.55 11.16 -0.78
C ILE A 165 8.93 12.10 -1.93
N ALA A 166 8.66 13.40 -1.81
CA ALA A 166 8.94 14.40 -2.84
C ALA A 166 10.43 14.55 -3.18
N ASP A 167 11.32 14.34 -2.21
CA ASP A 167 12.76 14.40 -2.40
C ASP A 167 13.32 13.13 -3.07
N ASN A 168 12.57 12.02 -3.06
CA ASN A 168 13.09 10.70 -3.44
C ASN A 168 12.25 9.94 -4.48
N TYR A 169 11.09 10.44 -4.90
CA TYR A 169 10.16 9.73 -5.78
C TYR A 169 10.80 9.25 -7.11
N THR A 170 11.82 9.96 -7.61
CA THR A 170 12.54 9.59 -8.84
C THR A 170 13.36 8.31 -8.73
N LYS A 171 13.59 7.82 -7.50
CA LYS A 171 14.21 6.51 -7.27
C LYS A 171 13.25 5.37 -7.61
N ILE A 172 11.94 5.60 -7.48
CA ILE A 172 10.95 4.58 -7.80
C ILE A 172 10.96 4.34 -9.30
N SER A 173 11.00 3.06 -9.71
CA SER A 173 10.96 2.66 -11.10
C SER A 173 9.71 3.24 -11.79
N SER A 174 9.91 3.93 -12.92
CA SER A 174 8.80 4.41 -13.76
C SER A 174 7.98 3.27 -14.39
N LYS A 175 8.49 2.03 -14.34
CA LYS A 175 7.77 0.82 -14.79
C LYS A 175 6.76 0.30 -13.76
N THR A 176 6.80 0.79 -12.51
CA THR A 176 5.80 0.41 -11.51
C THR A 176 4.45 0.99 -11.90
N GLN A 177 3.46 0.13 -12.13
CA GLN A 177 2.08 0.55 -12.36
C GLN A 177 1.41 0.86 -11.02
N MET A 178 0.60 1.92 -10.97
CA MET A 178 0.03 2.43 -9.72
C MET A 178 -1.47 2.70 -9.83
N MET A 179 -2.19 2.43 -8.75
CA MET A 179 -3.60 2.83 -8.59
C MET A 179 -3.82 3.38 -7.19
N PHE A 180 -4.35 4.59 -7.10
CA PHE A 180 -4.78 5.19 -5.83
C PHE A 180 -6.30 5.16 -5.77
N LEU A 181 -6.83 4.43 -4.80
CA LEU A 181 -8.25 4.31 -4.55
C LEU A 181 -8.58 4.98 -3.21
N GLU A 182 -9.55 5.89 -3.22
CA GLU A 182 -9.98 6.64 -2.03
C GLU A 182 -11.51 6.59 -1.91
N GLY A 183 -11.99 6.42 -0.68
CA GLY A 183 -13.42 6.39 -0.38
C GLY A 183 -14.05 7.79 -0.39
N ASP A 184 -15.10 7.98 -1.18
CA ASP A 184 -16.00 9.12 -1.04
C ASP A 184 -17.07 8.78 0.01
N PHE A 185 -16.69 8.90 1.29
CA PHE A 185 -17.59 8.68 2.43
C PHE A 185 -18.40 9.94 2.76
N ASP A 186 -17.73 11.10 2.79
CA ASP A 186 -18.32 12.41 3.02
C ASP A 186 -17.81 13.39 1.94
N THR A 187 -18.59 13.53 0.87
CA THR A 187 -18.26 14.37 -0.29
C THR A 187 -18.09 15.85 0.07
N GLU A 188 -18.91 16.35 1.00
CA GLU A 188 -18.85 17.76 1.42
C GLU A 188 -17.54 18.07 2.14
N LYS A 189 -17.02 17.11 2.90
CA LYS A 189 -15.74 17.22 3.63
C LYS A 189 -14.55 16.65 2.88
N GLN A 190 -14.75 16.02 1.73
CA GLN A 190 -13.70 15.41 0.91
C GLN A 190 -12.84 14.41 1.69
N THR A 191 -13.46 13.42 2.31
CA THR A 191 -12.78 12.43 3.16
C THR A 191 -13.44 11.05 3.13
N ASP A 192 -12.65 10.01 3.37
CA ASP A 192 -13.10 8.65 3.68
C ASP A 192 -13.60 8.46 5.14
N SER A 193 -13.73 9.56 5.90
CA SER A 193 -13.99 9.68 7.35
C SER A 193 -12.78 9.78 8.28
N ALA A 194 -11.57 9.58 7.78
CA ALA A 194 -10.32 9.74 8.53
C ALA A 194 -9.26 10.51 7.74
N ILE A 195 -9.02 10.13 6.48
CA ILE A 195 -8.02 10.71 5.60
C ILE A 195 -8.71 11.67 4.62
N PRO A 196 -8.23 12.92 4.49
CA PRO A 196 -8.69 13.83 3.46
C PRO A 196 -8.21 13.37 2.08
N TRP A 197 -9.04 13.55 1.03
CA TRP A 197 -8.63 13.21 -0.35
C TRP A 197 -7.36 13.95 -0.79
N ALA A 198 -7.17 15.17 -0.29
CA ALA A 198 -5.97 15.96 -0.51
C ALA A 198 -4.70 15.26 0.01
N ASP A 199 -4.80 14.54 1.12
CA ASP A 199 -3.70 13.74 1.64
C ASP A 199 -3.48 12.49 0.78
N SER A 200 -4.54 11.71 0.56
CA SER A 200 -4.48 10.44 -0.17
C SER A 200 -3.95 10.57 -1.59
N PHE A 201 -4.18 11.72 -2.22
CA PHE A 201 -3.70 12.00 -3.57
C PHE A 201 -2.51 12.96 -3.63
N SER A 202 -1.96 13.40 -2.49
CA SER A 202 -0.91 14.44 -2.42
C SER A 202 0.33 14.12 -3.25
N ILE A 203 0.68 12.84 -3.39
CA ILE A 203 1.88 12.39 -4.13
C ILE A 203 1.60 11.93 -5.56
N TYR A 204 0.35 12.03 -6.04
CA TYR A 204 -0.02 11.60 -7.40
C TYR A 204 0.81 12.31 -8.48
N HIS A 205 0.94 13.64 -8.38
CA HIS A 205 1.68 14.45 -9.36
C HIS A 205 3.15 14.03 -9.48
N LEU A 206 3.77 13.60 -8.38
CA LEU A 206 5.16 13.14 -8.35
C LEU A 206 5.32 11.91 -9.26
N PHE A 207 4.44 10.93 -9.12
CA PHE A 207 4.50 9.70 -9.93
C PHE A 207 4.11 9.94 -11.39
N LYS A 208 3.17 10.85 -11.66
CA LYS A 208 2.91 11.31 -13.03
C LYS A 208 4.15 11.94 -13.65
N LYS A 209 4.84 12.81 -12.92
CA LYS A 209 6.07 13.46 -13.36
C LYS A 209 7.23 12.48 -13.56
N ASN A 210 7.30 11.43 -12.75
CA ASN A 210 8.28 10.35 -12.89
C ASN A 210 8.01 9.43 -14.10
N GLY A 211 6.86 9.60 -14.77
CA GLY A 211 6.48 8.79 -15.93
C GLY A 211 5.83 7.45 -15.57
N ASN A 212 5.38 7.27 -14.33
CA ASN A 212 4.62 6.08 -13.95
C ASN A 212 3.24 6.07 -14.62
N GLU A 213 2.80 4.86 -15.01
CA GLU A 213 1.39 4.59 -15.28
C GLU A 213 0.64 4.60 -13.94
N ILE A 214 -0.06 5.70 -13.65
CA ILE A 214 -0.81 5.88 -12.41
C ILE A 214 -2.23 6.37 -12.71
N ALA A 215 -3.20 5.73 -12.05
CA ALA A 215 -4.60 6.12 -12.03
C ALA A 215 -5.05 6.49 -10.60
N ILE A 216 -6.04 7.38 -10.51
CA ILE A 216 -6.75 7.69 -9.26
C ILE A 216 -8.22 7.38 -9.43
N THR A 217 -8.88 6.94 -8.37
CA THR A 217 -10.32 6.72 -8.34
C THR A 217 -10.88 7.14 -6.98
N LEU A 218 -11.88 8.03 -7.01
CA LEU A 218 -12.81 8.23 -5.92
C LEU A 218 -14.04 7.35 -6.16
N TYR A 219 -14.40 6.50 -5.20
CA TYR A 219 -15.59 5.66 -5.31
C TYR A 219 -16.57 5.98 -4.18
N PRO A 220 -17.88 6.14 -4.48
CA PRO A 220 -18.89 6.37 -3.46
C PRO A 220 -18.94 5.21 -2.46
N THR A 221 -18.90 5.53 -1.17
CA THR A 221 -18.97 4.53 -0.10
C THR A 221 -19.73 5.03 1.12
N LYS A 222 -20.22 4.09 1.94
CA LYS A 222 -20.74 4.35 3.29
C LYS A 222 -19.88 3.66 4.36
N TYR A 223 -18.85 2.94 3.95
CA TYR A 223 -17.85 2.39 4.86
C TYR A 223 -16.94 3.54 5.28
N ARG A 224 -16.77 3.69 6.59
CA ARG A 224 -15.72 4.55 7.16
C ARG A 224 -14.36 3.93 6.85
N HIS A 225 -13.31 4.74 6.74
CA HIS A 225 -11.90 4.34 6.62
C HIS A 225 -11.58 2.99 7.29
N SER A 226 -11.77 2.90 8.62
CA SER A 226 -11.49 1.69 9.43
C SER A 226 -12.24 0.40 9.05
N LYS A 227 -13.22 0.48 8.15
CA LYS A 227 -14.05 -0.62 7.68
C LYS A 227 -13.94 -0.86 6.18
N ASP A 228 -13.21 -0.03 5.46
CA ASP A 228 -13.17 -0.11 4.02
C ASP A 228 -12.49 -1.38 3.47
N PRO A 229 -11.50 -2.02 4.15
CA PRO A 229 -11.06 -3.36 3.79
C PRO A 229 -12.15 -4.44 3.83
N THR A 230 -13.29 -4.19 4.49
CA THR A 230 -14.45 -5.10 4.47
C THR A 230 -15.38 -4.89 3.27
N ASN A 231 -15.19 -3.79 2.53
CA ASN A 231 -16.02 -3.34 1.44
C ASN A 231 -15.82 -4.20 0.18
N PRO A 232 -16.88 -4.86 -0.33
CA PRO A 232 -16.74 -5.70 -1.52
C PRO A 232 -16.39 -4.92 -2.80
N VAL A 233 -16.63 -3.60 -2.84
CA VAL A 233 -16.24 -2.75 -3.99
C VAL A 233 -14.71 -2.64 -4.08
N VAL A 234 -14.03 -2.50 -2.94
CA VAL A 234 -12.57 -2.44 -2.87
C VAL A 234 -11.93 -3.71 -3.41
N ALA A 235 -12.45 -4.88 -3.00
CA ALA A 235 -11.98 -6.16 -3.50
C ALA A 235 -12.07 -6.26 -5.04
N LYS A 236 -13.11 -5.68 -5.66
CA LYS A 236 -13.22 -5.62 -7.13
C LYS A 236 -12.14 -4.74 -7.75
N TYR A 237 -11.86 -3.57 -7.18
CA TYR A 237 -10.79 -2.70 -7.70
C TYR A 237 -9.42 -3.34 -7.59
N VAL A 238 -9.10 -3.92 -6.44
CA VAL A 238 -7.84 -4.65 -6.22
C VAL A 238 -7.72 -5.80 -7.21
N LYS A 239 -8.79 -6.60 -7.37
CA LYS A 239 -8.84 -7.70 -8.33
C LYS A 239 -8.58 -7.23 -9.77
N ASN A 240 -9.31 -6.21 -10.21
CA ASN A 240 -9.21 -5.68 -11.57
C ASN A 240 -7.80 -5.15 -11.86
N PHE A 241 -7.24 -4.36 -10.93
CA PHE A 241 -5.93 -3.76 -11.10
C PHE A 241 -4.80 -4.79 -11.10
N LEU A 242 -4.80 -5.70 -10.13
CA LEU A 242 -3.71 -6.67 -9.99
C LEU A 242 -3.76 -7.76 -11.05
N TYR A 243 -4.96 -8.26 -11.41
CA TYR A 243 -5.12 -9.50 -12.16
C TYR A 243 -5.88 -9.36 -13.49
N GLY A 244 -6.39 -8.17 -13.83
CA GLY A 244 -7.02 -7.90 -15.13
C GLY A 244 -8.31 -8.69 -15.39
N THR A 245 -9.03 -9.09 -14.33
CA THR A 245 -10.26 -9.89 -14.43
C THR A 245 -11.46 -9.13 -13.86
N PRO A 246 -12.54 -8.89 -14.64
CA PRO A 246 -13.80 -8.32 -14.14
C PRO A 246 -14.42 -9.09 -12.97
#